data_AF-A0A103YM12-F1
#
_entry.id   AF-A0A103YM12-F1
#
_cell.length_a   1.000
_cell.length_b   1.000
_cell.length_c   1.000
_cell.angle_alpha   90.00
_cell.angle_beta   90.00
_cell.angle_gamma   90.00
#
_symmetry.space_group_name_H-M   'P 1'
#
loop_
_entity.id
_entity.type
_entity.pdbx_description
1 polymer ?
#
loop_
_entity_poly.entity_id
_entity_poly.type
_entity_poly.pdbx_seq_one_letter_code
_entity_poly.pdbx_strand_id
1 'polypeptide(L)'
;ISPSTSRKPYALEEACIVWEGVLIDKKEESTSTDMPLGTAIHNIEITLGKGGQLARAAGAVAKLIAKEGKSATLKLPFGEVRLISKNCPATVGQVGNVRVNQKSLGRAGSKRWLGKRPVVRGVVMNPVDHPHRGGEGRAPIGRKKPTTPWGYPALGKRSRKRNKYSDNLILRRRSKLLKEHYPTQSAFVEGRKITMPFWLRNSVSTNHSLDGRSGSAFQ
;
A
#
# COMPACT_ATOMS: atom_id res chain seq x y z
N ILE A 1 17.25 -27.79 -9.59
CA ILE A 1 16.75 -26.42 -9.31
C ILE A 1 15.24 -26.53 -9.19
N SER A 2 14.73 -26.68 -7.97
CA SER A 2 13.32 -26.99 -7.69
C SER A 2 12.39 -25.81 -8.03
N PRO A 3 11.41 -25.96 -8.95
CA PRO A 3 10.40 -24.96 -9.20
C PRO A 3 9.20 -25.17 -8.25
N SER A 4 8.46 -24.10 -7.97
CA SER A 4 7.21 -24.06 -7.19
C SER A 4 7.32 -24.18 -5.65
N THR A 5 7.72 -23.09 -5.01
CA THR A 5 7.30 -22.86 -3.61
C THR A 5 5.80 -22.54 -3.63
N SER A 6 4.97 -23.55 -3.37
CA SER A 6 3.54 -23.41 -3.13
C SER A 6 3.28 -22.32 -2.09
N ARG A 7 2.70 -21.20 -2.52
CA ARG A 7 2.30 -20.11 -1.64
C ARG A 7 0.94 -20.49 -1.07
N LYS A 8 0.91 -20.85 0.21
CA LYS A 8 -0.32 -21.22 0.90
C LYS A 8 -1.32 -20.04 0.86
N PRO A 9 -2.48 -20.16 0.17
CA PRO A 9 -3.63 -19.32 0.50
C PRO A 9 -4.04 -19.65 1.94
N TYR A 10 -4.56 -18.66 2.65
CA TYR A 10 -4.93 -18.80 4.07
C TYR A 10 -5.81 -20.02 4.31
N ALA A 11 -5.54 -20.74 5.41
CA ALA A 11 -6.38 -21.83 5.91
C ALA A 11 -7.83 -21.35 6.05
N LEU A 12 -8.74 -22.17 5.54
CA LEU A 12 -10.18 -21.97 5.52
C LEU A 12 -10.75 -22.28 6.91
N GLU A 13 -11.28 -21.25 7.57
CA GLU A 13 -12.41 -21.44 8.47
C GLU A 13 -13.61 -20.74 7.83
N GLU A 14 -14.76 -21.35 8.04
CA GLU A 14 -15.94 -21.38 7.20
C GLU A 14 -16.65 -20.03 7.06
N ALA A 15 -17.03 -19.68 5.83
CA ALA A 15 -18.16 -18.80 5.55
C ALA A 15 -18.58 -19.02 4.09
N CYS A 16 -19.51 -19.95 3.92
CA CYS A 16 -20.27 -20.14 2.70
C CYS A 16 -21.29 -18.98 2.61
N ILE A 17 -21.21 -18.13 1.60
CA ILE A 17 -22.36 -17.32 1.16
C ILE A 17 -22.55 -17.62 -0.32
N VAL A 18 -23.64 -18.34 -0.55
CA VAL A 18 -24.19 -18.79 -1.82
C VAL A 18 -24.41 -17.60 -2.75
N TRP A 19 -23.83 -17.65 -3.94
CA TRP A 19 -24.39 -17.10 -5.17
C TRP A 19 -24.34 -18.21 -6.21
N GLU A 20 -25.49 -18.59 -6.73
CA GLU A 20 -25.63 -19.63 -7.75
C GLU A 20 -24.84 -19.25 -9.02
N GLY A 21 -24.06 -20.20 -9.52
CA GLY A 21 -23.36 -20.11 -10.80
C GLY A 21 -21.88 -19.73 -10.68
N VAL A 22 -21.01 -20.72 -10.94
CA VAL A 22 -19.54 -20.68 -10.97
C VAL A 22 -18.86 -20.77 -9.60
N LEU A 23 -18.80 -22.02 -9.11
CA LEU A 23 -17.88 -22.46 -8.08
C LEU A 23 -16.45 -22.39 -8.65
N ILE A 24 -15.81 -21.21 -8.57
CA ILE A 24 -14.37 -21.09 -8.83
C ILE A 24 -13.69 -21.46 -7.51
N ASP A 25 -13.26 -22.71 -7.40
CA ASP A 25 -12.41 -23.15 -6.31
C ASP A 25 -11.21 -22.20 -6.17
N LYS A 26 -10.87 -21.82 -4.94
CA LYS A 26 -9.81 -20.85 -4.57
C LYS A 26 -8.39 -21.25 -4.99
N LYS A 27 -8.25 -22.15 -5.96
CA LYS A 27 -7.00 -22.74 -6.43
C LYS A 27 -6.93 -22.88 -7.96
N GLU A 28 -7.83 -22.26 -8.73
CA GLU A 28 -7.77 -22.33 -10.18
C GLU A 28 -7.07 -21.11 -10.78
N GLU A 29 -5.98 -21.38 -11.50
CA GLU A 29 -5.35 -20.44 -12.39
C GLU A 29 -6.25 -20.29 -13.62
N SER A 30 -6.78 -19.08 -13.83
CA SER A 30 -7.73 -18.79 -14.92
C SER A 30 -7.23 -17.63 -15.77
N THR A 31 -7.65 -17.59 -17.03
CA THR A 31 -7.29 -16.48 -17.91
C THR A 31 -8.12 -15.25 -17.58
N SER A 32 -7.64 -14.07 -17.95
CA SER A 32 -8.41 -12.83 -17.76
C SER A 32 -9.70 -12.82 -18.60
N THR A 33 -9.86 -13.73 -19.57
CA THR A 33 -11.09 -13.91 -20.35
C THR A 33 -12.22 -14.50 -19.52
N ASP A 34 -11.91 -15.41 -18.60
CA ASP A 34 -12.92 -16.21 -17.89
C ASP A 34 -13.43 -15.50 -16.62
N MET A 35 -12.59 -14.70 -15.96
CA MET A 35 -12.93 -14.07 -14.68
C MET A 35 -13.97 -12.94 -14.80
N PRO A 36 -15.00 -12.86 -13.96
CA PRO A 36 -15.95 -11.74 -14.02
C PRO A 36 -15.29 -10.38 -13.77
N LEU A 37 -15.88 -9.30 -14.31
CA LEU A 37 -15.42 -7.95 -14.01
C LEU A 37 -15.56 -7.65 -12.51
N GLY A 38 -14.66 -6.84 -11.96
CA GLY A 38 -14.64 -6.51 -10.53
C GLY A 38 -13.91 -7.52 -9.64
N THR A 39 -13.56 -8.69 -10.17
CA THR A 39 -12.85 -9.75 -9.43
C THR A 39 -11.54 -9.25 -8.81
N ALA A 40 -11.30 -9.68 -7.57
CA ALA A 40 -10.03 -9.51 -6.89
C ALA A 40 -9.04 -10.60 -7.36
N ILE A 41 -7.87 -10.18 -7.82
CA ILE A 41 -6.91 -11.07 -8.49
C ILE A 41 -5.51 -10.82 -7.94
N HIS A 42 -4.69 -11.87 -7.89
CA HIS A 42 -3.27 -11.81 -7.55
C HIS A 42 -2.44 -12.71 -8.48
N ASN A 43 -1.11 -12.66 -8.34
CA ASN A 43 -0.17 -13.47 -9.13
C ASN A 43 -0.36 -13.34 -10.66
N ILE A 44 -0.45 -12.12 -11.16
CA ILE A 44 -0.82 -11.85 -12.57
C ILE A 44 0.41 -11.88 -13.50
N GLU A 45 0.27 -12.53 -14.66
CA GLU A 45 1.27 -12.47 -15.74
C GLU A 45 1.20 -11.15 -16.53
N ILE A 46 2.35 -10.58 -16.88
CA ILE A 46 2.42 -9.43 -17.82
C ILE A 46 2.49 -9.92 -19.27
N THR A 47 3.19 -11.02 -19.49
CA THR A 47 3.42 -11.66 -20.78
C THR A 47 3.19 -13.15 -20.60
N LEU A 48 2.49 -13.74 -21.56
CA LEU A 48 2.13 -15.15 -21.58
C LEU A 48 3.35 -16.05 -21.36
N GLY A 49 3.21 -17.00 -20.43
CA GLY A 49 4.19 -18.05 -20.19
C GLY A 49 5.44 -17.60 -19.43
N LYS A 50 5.48 -16.37 -18.90
CA LYS A 50 6.61 -15.89 -18.07
C LYS A 50 6.36 -16.02 -16.57
N GLY A 51 5.26 -16.63 -16.17
CA GLY A 51 4.85 -16.75 -14.78
C GLY A 51 4.31 -15.44 -14.21
N GLY A 52 3.59 -15.56 -13.09
CA GLY A 52 3.04 -14.41 -12.37
C GLY A 52 4.14 -13.44 -11.91
N GLN A 53 4.00 -12.17 -12.27
CA GLN A 53 4.95 -11.10 -11.97
C GLN A 53 4.35 -10.04 -11.05
N LEU A 54 3.06 -9.75 -11.21
CA LEU A 54 2.35 -8.70 -10.50
C LEU A 54 1.56 -9.24 -9.29
N ALA A 55 1.32 -8.35 -8.31
CA ALA A 55 0.53 -8.64 -7.10
C ALA A 55 0.96 -9.93 -6.37
N ARG A 56 2.26 -10.01 -6.04
CA ARG A 56 2.88 -11.17 -5.35
C ARG A 56 3.23 -10.94 -3.88
N ALA A 57 3.18 -9.71 -3.42
CA ALA A 57 3.51 -9.39 -2.03
C ALA A 57 2.39 -9.85 -1.10
N ALA A 58 2.71 -10.09 0.18
CA ALA A 58 1.71 -10.41 1.19
C ALA A 58 0.60 -9.35 1.25
N GLY A 59 -0.66 -9.79 1.26
CA GLY A 59 -1.82 -8.91 1.22
C GLY A 59 -2.03 -8.15 -0.09
N ALA A 60 -1.23 -8.38 -1.14
CA ALA A 60 -1.42 -7.71 -2.42
C ALA A 60 -2.68 -8.20 -3.13
N VAL A 61 -3.41 -7.26 -3.73
CA VAL A 61 -4.60 -7.51 -4.54
C VAL A 61 -4.67 -6.51 -5.69
N ALA A 62 -5.04 -6.99 -6.87
CA ALA A 62 -5.41 -6.17 -8.01
C ALA A 62 -6.90 -6.39 -8.32
N LYS A 63 -7.52 -5.44 -9.01
CA LYS A 63 -8.91 -5.57 -9.46
C LYS A 63 -8.99 -5.51 -10.97
N LEU A 64 -9.78 -6.41 -11.56
CA LEU A 64 -10.12 -6.34 -12.97
C LEU A 64 -11.23 -5.30 -13.17
N ILE A 65 -10.94 -4.22 -13.90
CA ILE A 65 -11.90 -3.13 -14.10
C ILE A 65 -12.73 -3.37 -15.35
N ALA A 66 -12.05 -3.65 -16.46
CA ALA A 66 -12.68 -3.75 -17.78
C ALA A 66 -11.96 -4.80 -18.62
N LYS A 67 -12.67 -5.33 -19.60
CA LYS A 67 -12.13 -6.23 -20.63
C LYS A 67 -12.51 -5.64 -21.98
N GLU A 68 -11.52 -5.32 -22.80
CA GLU A 68 -11.75 -4.66 -24.09
C GLU A 68 -10.88 -5.28 -25.18
N GLY A 69 -11.49 -5.71 -26.29
CA GLY A 69 -10.76 -6.26 -27.43
C GLY A 69 -9.81 -7.40 -27.07
N LYS A 70 -8.50 -7.19 -27.22
CA LYS A 70 -7.43 -8.16 -26.90
C LYS A 70 -6.78 -7.94 -25.53
N SER A 71 -7.21 -6.92 -24.80
CA SER A 71 -6.62 -6.48 -23.53
C SER A 71 -7.62 -6.45 -22.37
N ALA A 72 -7.10 -6.63 -21.16
CA ALA A 72 -7.80 -6.47 -19.90
C ALA A 72 -7.19 -5.29 -19.13
N THR A 73 -8.04 -4.46 -18.54
CA THR A 73 -7.66 -3.29 -17.76
C THR A 73 -7.66 -3.64 -16.28
N LEU A 74 -6.48 -3.57 -15.66
CA LEU A 74 -6.30 -3.89 -14.25
C LEU A 74 -5.98 -2.64 -13.42
N LYS A 75 -6.57 -2.56 -12.23
CA LYS A 75 -6.15 -1.67 -11.15
C LYS A 75 -5.15 -2.41 -10.27
N LEU A 76 -3.90 -1.97 -10.31
CA LEU A 76 -2.82 -2.57 -9.52
C LEU A 76 -2.89 -2.09 -8.05
N PRO A 77 -2.30 -2.83 -7.09
CA PRO A 77 -2.36 -2.48 -5.66
C PRO A 77 -1.79 -1.10 -5.33
N PHE A 78 -0.92 -0.57 -6.19
CA PHE A 78 -0.32 0.74 -6.05
C PHE A 78 -1.10 1.85 -6.76
N GLY A 79 -2.32 1.57 -7.25
CA GLY A 79 -3.24 2.54 -7.84
C GLY A 79 -2.96 2.90 -9.31
N GLU A 80 -1.99 2.26 -9.96
CA GLU A 80 -1.79 2.36 -11.41
C GLU A 80 -2.86 1.55 -12.13
N VAL A 81 -3.39 2.10 -13.22
CA VAL A 81 -4.30 1.39 -14.13
C VAL A 81 -3.52 1.03 -15.39
N ARG A 82 -3.52 -0.26 -15.71
CA ARG A 82 -2.67 -0.83 -16.75
C ARG A 82 -3.41 -1.87 -17.59
N LEU A 83 -3.13 -1.87 -18.88
CA LEU A 83 -3.57 -2.87 -19.85
C LEU A 83 -2.63 -4.08 -19.84
N ILE A 84 -3.22 -5.26 -19.85
CA ILE A 84 -2.55 -6.57 -19.97
C ILE A 84 -3.26 -7.39 -21.06
N SER A 85 -2.59 -8.35 -21.68
CA SER A 85 -3.27 -9.27 -22.62
C SER A 85 -4.33 -10.10 -21.91
N LYS A 86 -5.49 -10.33 -22.55
CA LYS A 86 -6.57 -11.16 -21.98
C LYS A 86 -6.15 -12.61 -21.72
N ASN A 87 -5.21 -13.11 -22.52
CA ASN A 87 -4.74 -14.48 -22.43
C ASN A 87 -3.86 -14.71 -21.19
N CYS A 88 -3.41 -13.65 -20.51
CA CYS A 88 -2.54 -13.77 -19.35
C CYS A 88 -3.30 -14.44 -18.19
N PRO A 89 -2.78 -15.56 -17.66
CA PRO A 89 -3.36 -16.19 -16.49
C PRO A 89 -3.13 -15.34 -15.26
N ALA A 90 -4.06 -15.49 -14.32
CA ALA A 90 -3.96 -14.93 -13.00
C ALA A 90 -4.76 -15.79 -12.01
N THR A 91 -4.55 -15.54 -10.72
CA THR A 91 -5.21 -16.31 -9.65
C THR A 91 -6.24 -15.45 -8.95
N VAL A 92 -7.46 -15.97 -8.79
CA VAL A 92 -8.52 -15.28 -8.06
C VAL A 92 -8.19 -15.18 -6.57
N GLY A 93 -8.53 -14.05 -5.96
CA GLY A 93 -8.37 -13.78 -4.53
C GLY A 93 -7.19 -12.86 -4.19
N GLN A 94 -6.89 -12.78 -2.90
CA GLN A 94 -5.82 -11.95 -2.33
C GLN A 94 -4.67 -12.83 -1.84
N VAL A 95 -3.43 -12.33 -1.94
CA VAL A 95 -2.28 -13.01 -1.33
C VAL A 95 -2.43 -13.05 0.19
N GLY A 96 -2.25 -14.21 0.80
CA GLY A 96 -2.32 -14.39 2.26
C GLY A 96 -1.32 -13.55 3.07
N ASN A 97 -1.39 -13.68 4.39
CA ASN A 97 -0.53 -12.98 5.35
C ASN A 97 -0.69 -11.44 5.33
N VAL A 98 -1.94 -10.97 5.36
CA VAL A 98 -2.29 -9.54 5.30
C VAL A 98 -1.67 -8.74 6.46
N ARG A 99 -1.54 -9.35 7.65
CA ARG A 99 -1.06 -8.70 8.88
C ARG A 99 0.47 -8.62 9.00
N VAL A 100 1.23 -8.97 7.95
CA VAL A 100 2.71 -8.93 8.02
C VAL A 100 3.26 -7.54 8.31
N ASN A 101 2.56 -6.49 7.87
CA ASN A 101 2.96 -5.09 8.07
C ASN A 101 2.69 -4.57 9.48
N GLN A 102 1.88 -5.26 10.29
CA GLN A 102 1.59 -4.90 11.68
C GLN A 102 2.70 -5.35 12.63
N LYS A 103 3.59 -6.24 12.19
CA LYS A 103 4.69 -6.76 13.01
C LYS A 103 5.79 -5.69 13.18
N SER A 104 6.04 -5.28 14.42
CA SER A 104 7.23 -4.52 14.78
C SER A 104 8.42 -5.46 15.01
N LEU A 105 9.61 -5.07 14.54
CA LEU A 105 10.82 -5.88 14.70
C LEU A 105 11.41 -5.81 16.13
N GLY A 106 10.93 -4.87 16.96
CA GLY A 106 11.28 -4.69 18.37
C GLY A 106 12.71 -4.23 18.63
N ARG A 107 13.70 -5.03 18.24
CA ARG A 107 15.13 -4.80 18.47
C ARG A 107 15.91 -4.56 17.18
N ALA A 108 17.04 -3.85 17.30
CA ALA A 108 17.93 -3.56 16.17
C ALA A 108 18.46 -4.86 15.50
N GLY A 109 18.81 -5.87 16.30
CA GLY A 109 19.35 -7.15 15.81
C GLY A 109 18.41 -7.92 14.88
N SER A 110 17.08 -7.81 15.08
CA SER A 110 16.08 -8.48 14.24
C SER A 110 16.18 -8.08 12.76
N LYS A 111 16.66 -6.86 12.45
CA LYS A 111 16.90 -6.45 11.06
C LYS A 111 18.05 -7.21 10.41
N ARG A 112 19.07 -7.60 11.18
CA ARG A 112 20.21 -8.38 10.67
C ARG A 112 19.80 -9.81 10.31
N TRP A 113 18.85 -10.39 11.05
CA TRP A 113 18.29 -11.71 10.71
C TRP A 113 17.57 -11.72 9.36
N LEU A 114 17.05 -10.57 8.92
CA LEU A 114 16.47 -10.38 7.58
C LEU A 114 17.54 -10.06 6.51
N GLY A 115 18.83 -10.15 6.84
CA GLY A 115 19.95 -9.83 5.93
C GLY A 115 20.15 -8.33 5.68
N LYS A 116 19.48 -7.45 6.43
CA LYS A 116 19.61 -5.99 6.25
C LYS A 116 20.69 -5.41 7.17
N ARG A 117 21.75 -4.86 6.56
CA ARG A 117 22.84 -4.16 7.25
C ARG A 117 22.44 -2.73 7.64
N PRO A 118 23.05 -2.15 8.69
CA PRO A 118 22.84 -0.74 9.02
C PRO A 118 23.28 0.18 7.88
N VAL A 119 22.56 1.28 7.67
CA VAL A 119 22.85 2.29 6.65
C VAL A 119 23.11 3.63 7.35
N VAL A 120 24.20 4.30 6.98
CA VAL A 120 24.60 5.60 7.55
C VAL A 120 23.92 6.74 6.78
N ARG A 121 23.55 7.82 7.47
CA ARG A 121 22.95 9.01 6.84
C ARG A 121 24.01 9.81 6.11
N GLY A 122 23.68 10.32 4.91
CA GLY A 122 24.61 11.13 4.11
C GLY A 122 25.14 12.40 4.78
N VAL A 123 24.38 12.98 5.70
CA VAL A 123 24.79 14.16 6.48
C VAL A 123 26.01 13.89 7.37
N VAL A 124 26.24 12.62 7.76
CA VAL A 124 27.31 12.22 8.70
C VAL A 124 28.63 11.88 7.98
N MET A 125 28.59 11.64 6.66
CA MET A 125 29.74 11.11 5.88
C MET A 125 30.76 12.19 5.50
N ASN A 126 31.91 11.89 4.89
CA ASN A 126 32.84 12.94 4.42
C ASN A 126 32.39 13.60 3.08
N PRO A 127 32.95 14.74 2.61
CA PRO A 127 32.42 15.47 1.44
C PRO A 127 32.65 14.68 0.16
N VAL A 128 33.73 13.89 0.18
CA VAL A 128 34.08 12.91 -0.84
C VAL A 128 33.04 11.80 -0.94
N ASP A 129 32.39 11.44 0.16
CA ASP A 129 31.46 10.31 0.23
C ASP A 129 30.01 10.71 -0.11
N HIS A 130 29.56 11.89 0.35
CA HIS A 130 28.18 12.30 0.18
C HIS A 130 28.00 13.81 -0.08
N PRO A 131 27.15 14.19 -1.06
CA PRO A 131 26.91 15.62 -1.36
C PRO A 131 26.14 16.41 -0.29
N HIS A 132 25.75 15.77 0.83
CA HIS A 132 25.01 16.41 1.93
C HIS A 132 25.91 16.87 3.06
N ARG A 133 27.19 16.50 3.02
CA ARG A 133 28.11 16.91 4.06
C ARG A 133 28.81 18.22 3.70
N GLY A 134 29.25 18.88 4.76
CA GLY A 134 29.93 20.16 4.84
C GLY A 134 29.46 20.80 6.15
N GLY A 135 30.29 21.63 6.76
CA GLY A 135 29.94 22.37 7.97
C GLY A 135 30.47 21.76 9.27
N GLU A 136 30.59 22.63 10.27
CA GLU A 136 30.98 22.30 11.63
C GLU A 136 29.77 21.78 12.41
N GLY A 137 29.97 20.72 13.20
CA GLY A 137 28.89 20.09 13.97
C GLY A 137 27.76 19.52 13.11
N ARG A 138 26.51 19.76 13.51
CA ARG A 138 25.32 19.27 12.79
C ARG A 138 24.88 20.27 11.73
N ALA A 139 25.11 19.94 10.46
CA ALA A 139 24.72 20.80 9.35
C ALA A 139 23.31 20.47 8.79
N PRO A 140 22.55 21.48 8.33
CA PRO A 140 21.45 21.26 7.40
C PRO A 140 22.00 20.83 6.02
N ILE A 141 21.12 20.40 5.11
CA ILE A 141 21.52 19.85 3.80
C ILE A 141 22.37 20.82 2.95
N GLY A 142 22.25 22.15 3.17
CA GLY A 142 23.06 23.17 2.51
C GLY A 142 22.82 23.34 1.00
N ARG A 143 21.97 22.49 0.39
CA ARG A 143 21.63 22.52 -1.05
C ARG A 143 20.14 22.76 -1.25
N LYS A 144 19.80 23.38 -2.40
CA LYS A 144 18.41 23.66 -2.81
C LYS A 144 17.50 22.42 -2.82
N LYS A 145 18.05 21.24 -3.15
CA LYS A 145 17.32 19.96 -3.17
C LYS A 145 18.17 18.86 -2.53
N PRO A 146 17.56 17.94 -1.76
CA PRO A 146 18.26 16.76 -1.30
C PRO A 146 18.72 15.89 -2.47
N THR A 147 19.93 15.35 -2.40
CA THR A 147 20.57 14.54 -3.43
C THR A 147 20.85 13.13 -2.93
N THR A 148 20.97 12.19 -3.86
CA THR A 148 21.53 10.86 -3.65
C THR A 148 23.04 10.93 -3.45
N PRO A 149 23.71 9.86 -2.99
CA PRO A 149 25.18 9.79 -2.94
C PRO A 149 25.83 10.13 -4.30
N TRP A 150 25.19 9.73 -5.40
CA TRP A 150 25.65 10.01 -6.77
C TRP A 150 25.25 11.39 -7.33
N GLY A 151 24.78 12.32 -6.49
CA GLY A 151 24.48 13.70 -6.91
C GLY A 151 23.14 13.95 -7.61
N TYR A 152 22.33 12.92 -7.91
CA TYR A 152 20.99 13.12 -8.47
C TYR A 152 20.00 13.66 -7.43
N PRO A 153 18.99 14.47 -7.81
CA PRO A 153 17.93 14.89 -6.89
C PRO A 153 17.12 13.70 -6.35
N ALA A 154 17.03 13.57 -5.02
CA ALA A 154 16.35 12.48 -4.33
C ALA A 154 14.82 12.67 -4.26
N LEU A 155 14.34 13.92 -4.31
CA LEU A 155 12.91 14.26 -4.20
C LEU A 155 12.36 14.78 -5.53
N GLY A 156 11.16 14.31 -5.89
CA GLY A 156 10.34 14.88 -6.96
C GLY A 156 10.78 14.58 -8.40
N LYS A 157 12.03 14.15 -8.63
CA LYS A 157 12.51 13.79 -9.97
C LYS A 157 11.97 12.41 -10.39
N ARG A 158 11.22 12.36 -11.49
CA ARG A 158 10.78 11.08 -12.09
C ARG A 158 11.97 10.38 -12.75
N SER A 159 12.24 9.13 -12.38
CA SER A 159 13.36 8.32 -12.89
C SER A 159 12.99 7.42 -14.07
N ARG A 160 11.70 7.27 -14.38
CA ARG A 160 11.23 6.44 -15.49
C ARG A 160 11.64 7.05 -16.84
N LYS A 161 12.22 6.22 -17.73
CA LYS A 161 12.53 6.59 -19.12
C LYS A 161 11.26 7.04 -19.85
N ARG A 162 11.33 8.14 -20.61
CA ARG A 162 10.16 8.79 -21.24
C ARG A 162 9.53 7.98 -22.37
N ASN A 163 10.33 7.22 -23.12
CA ASN A 163 9.89 6.50 -24.32
C ASN A 163 10.07 4.99 -24.11
N LYS A 164 9.42 4.42 -23.10
CA LYS A 164 9.46 2.98 -22.86
C LYS A 164 8.28 2.33 -23.60
N TYR A 165 8.49 1.18 -24.23
CA TYR A 165 7.44 0.41 -24.92
C TYR A 165 6.16 0.22 -24.07
N SER A 166 6.33 0.11 -22.76
CA SER A 166 5.24 -0.10 -21.80
C SER A 166 4.41 1.15 -21.49
N ASP A 167 4.78 2.34 -22.00
CA ASP A 167 4.02 3.57 -21.73
C ASP A 167 2.63 3.54 -22.37
N ASN A 168 2.48 2.94 -23.55
CA ASN A 168 1.18 2.74 -24.23
C ASN A 168 0.23 1.82 -23.45
N LEU A 169 0.77 0.93 -22.62
CA LEU A 169 -0.01 0.00 -21.80
C LEU A 169 -0.50 0.63 -20.49
N ILE A 170 -0.06 1.84 -20.13
CA ILE A 170 -0.42 2.47 -18.86
C ILE A 170 -1.41 3.58 -19.12
N LEU A 171 -2.65 3.35 -18.72
CA LEU A 171 -3.73 4.33 -18.86
C LEU A 171 -3.63 5.43 -17.81
N ARG A 172 -3.39 5.04 -16.55
CA ARG A 172 -3.27 5.98 -15.43
C ARG A 172 -2.08 5.62 -14.57
N ARG A 173 -1.12 6.53 -14.46
CA ARG A 173 0.01 6.36 -13.53
C ARG A 173 -0.45 6.36 -12.09
N ARG A 174 0.31 5.69 -11.23
CA ARG A 174 0.17 5.78 -9.77
C ARG A 174 0.05 7.24 -9.34
N SER A 175 -1.13 7.63 -8.89
CA SER A 175 -1.27 8.79 -8.04
C SER A 175 -0.77 8.43 -6.64
N LYS A 176 -0.25 9.41 -5.91
CA LYS A 176 -0.14 9.27 -4.47
C LYS A 176 -1.59 9.13 -4.01
N LEU A 177 -2.04 7.91 -3.75
CA LEU A 177 -3.18 7.72 -2.87
C LEU A 177 -2.70 8.34 -1.55
N LEU A 178 -3.14 9.58 -1.28
CA LEU A 178 -3.48 9.92 0.09
C LEU A 178 -4.31 8.72 0.54
N LYS A 179 -3.90 8.07 1.63
CA LYS A 179 -4.61 6.93 2.18
C LYS A 179 -6.07 7.33 2.34
N GLU A 180 -6.93 7.00 1.37
CA GLU A 180 -8.35 7.15 1.55
C GLU A 180 -8.78 6.05 2.53
N HIS A 181 -9.55 6.49 3.52
CA HIS A 181 -10.33 5.74 4.50
C HIS A 181 -9.68 5.45 5.85
N TYR A 182 -9.45 6.52 6.61
CA TYR A 182 -10.33 6.74 7.76
C TYR A 182 -11.12 8.02 7.49
N PRO A 183 -12.45 8.07 7.61
CA PRO A 183 -13.17 9.33 7.58
C PRO A 183 -12.61 10.20 8.73
N THR A 184 -12.02 11.33 8.40
CA THR A 184 -11.68 12.37 9.36
C THR A 184 -12.75 13.44 9.29
N GLN A 185 -13.43 13.72 10.40
CA GLN A 185 -14.33 14.85 10.50
C GLN A 185 -13.57 16.04 11.09
N SER A 186 -13.86 17.25 10.60
CA SER A 186 -13.39 18.48 11.23
C SER A 186 -14.48 19.03 12.13
N ALA A 187 -14.17 19.23 13.40
CA ALA A 187 -15.02 19.96 14.34
C ALA A 187 -14.37 21.31 14.65
N PHE A 188 -15.18 22.35 14.86
CA PHE A 188 -14.71 23.61 15.41
C PHE A 188 -15.00 23.61 16.91
N VAL A 189 -13.95 23.73 17.72
CA VAL A 189 -14.04 23.91 19.16
C VAL A 189 -13.26 25.19 19.48
N GLU A 190 -13.89 26.13 20.17
CA GLU A 190 -13.27 27.41 20.59
C GLU A 190 -12.57 28.16 19.43
N GLY A 191 -13.23 28.21 18.27
CA GLY A 191 -12.71 28.91 17.09
C GLY A 191 -11.52 28.23 16.39
N ARG A 192 -11.08 27.05 16.83
CA ARG A 192 -10.01 26.27 16.18
C ARG A 192 -10.58 25.06 15.45
N LYS A 193 -10.15 24.86 14.20
CA LYS A 193 -10.50 23.68 13.41
C LYS A 193 -9.68 22.48 13.89
N ILE A 194 -10.32 21.54 14.57
CA ILE A 194 -9.71 20.30 15.04
C ILE A 194 -10.10 19.18 14.08
N THR A 195 -9.12 18.41 13.62
CA THR A 195 -9.34 17.31 12.67
C THR A 195 -9.19 15.99 13.40
N MET A 196 -10.27 15.21 13.52
CA MET A 196 -10.30 14.00 14.33
C MET A 196 -10.72 12.77 13.51
N PRO A 197 -10.20 11.57 13.82
CA PRO A 197 -10.70 10.33 13.24
C PRO A 197 -12.13 10.06 13.72
N PHE A 198 -13.04 9.68 12.81
CA PHE A 198 -14.48 9.49 13.04
C PHE A 198 -14.85 8.62 14.26
N TRP A 199 -13.99 7.66 14.62
CA TRP A 199 -14.22 6.74 15.74
C TRP A 199 -14.02 7.36 17.14
N LEU A 200 -13.48 8.58 17.25
CA LEU A 200 -13.23 9.21 18.55
C LEU A 200 -14.45 9.90 19.18
N ARG A 201 -15.65 9.79 18.59
CA ARG A 201 -16.86 10.48 19.08
C ARG A 201 -17.60 9.73 20.21
N ASN A 202 -17.36 8.43 20.39
CA ASN A 202 -18.13 7.61 21.33
C ASN A 202 -17.53 7.48 22.74
N SER A 203 -16.55 8.30 23.13
CA SER A 203 -15.99 8.28 24.48
C SER A 203 -16.33 9.52 25.32
N VAL A 204 -17.21 10.41 24.85
CA VAL A 204 -17.67 11.58 25.61
C VAL A 204 -19.18 11.74 25.48
N SER A 205 -19.94 10.77 25.96
CA SER A 205 -21.39 10.96 26.18
C SER A 205 -21.93 10.03 27.27
N THR A 206 -21.34 10.07 28.46
CA THR A 206 -22.01 9.68 29.70
C THR A 206 -21.27 10.34 30.85
N ASN A 207 -21.80 11.45 31.35
CA ASN A 207 -21.93 11.64 32.79
C ASN A 207 -23.13 12.55 33.04
N HIS A 208 -24.01 12.00 33.88
CA HIS A 208 -25.34 12.44 34.21
C HIS A 208 -25.41 13.86 34.77
N SER A 209 -26.38 14.62 34.30
CA SER A 209 -27.12 15.54 35.15
C SER A 209 -27.90 14.71 36.18
N LEU A 210 -27.80 15.05 37.46
CA LEU A 210 -28.94 15.18 38.39
C LEU A 210 -28.47 15.87 39.68
N ASP A 211 -29.36 16.73 40.16
CA ASP A 211 -29.50 17.28 41.51
C ASP A 211 -28.94 18.68 41.79
N GLY A 212 -29.79 19.66 41.50
CA GLY A 212 -29.90 20.87 42.31
C GLY A 212 -30.80 20.63 43.52
N ARG A 213 -30.32 20.98 44.72
CA ARG A 213 -31.15 21.49 45.81
C ARG A 213 -30.41 22.62 46.53
N SER A 214 -31.15 23.70 46.67
CA SER A 214 -30.96 24.89 47.49
C SER A 214 -30.60 24.64 48.95
N GLY A 215 -29.86 25.55 49.57
CA GLY A 215 -30.00 25.83 51.01
C GLY A 215 -28.74 26.29 51.76
N SER A 216 -28.67 27.61 51.97
CA SER A 216 -28.14 28.33 53.15
C SER A 216 -26.66 28.28 53.59
N ALA A 217 -26.13 29.51 53.70
CA ALA A 217 -25.28 30.05 54.76
C ALA A 217 -23.80 29.61 54.82
N PHE A 218 -22.89 30.49 54.38
CA PHE A 218 -22.13 31.39 55.26
C PHE A 218 -21.54 32.55 54.41
N GLN A 219 -22.01 33.76 54.75
CA GLN A 219 -21.71 35.14 54.27
C GLN A 219 -21.39 35.38 52.79
#